data_AF-A0A1B6GYW7-F1
#
_entry.id   AF-A0A1B6GYW7-F1
#
_cell.length_a   1.000
_cell.length_b   1.000
_cell.length_c   1.000
_cell.angle_alpha   90.00
_cell.angle_beta   90.00
_cell.angle_gamma   90.00
#
_symmetry.space_group_name_H-M   'P 1'
#
loop_
_entity.id
_entity.type
_entity.pdbx_description
1 polymer ?
#
loop_
_entity_poly.entity_id
_entity_poly.type
_entity_poly.pdbx_seq_one_letter_code
_entity_poly.pdbx_strand_id
1 'polypeptide(L)'
;MAIYNDENVNIDMETNVNNYKSAVEVCRNWEKSVVCFAQYKYKYLRTFCDNPEFLTKTLEFQVDIIYYFGKSLEYGCEYIYQSMPRMLSIWLDFGTQLAQDCISIPNRNTSNLAERRATMDKMTTLIETFIERLPTYMFMTAFSQLISRICHPLKDCYKILRRVIIKIIIAYPQQALWMFLSVYKSPYTVRVKKCEDVLRSSEIQKEGALCQIISDFRDLFDKLIELGNKANPEKGAPISIKSFLGSLYRLVSSPSFSKVVIPLQKFRTISLPRSTSSYHNPFPEDMVYILGMKEEVVVLASLQKPKKLTFIGTDGKQYPMMCKPNDDLRLDSRMMEFNSIVNMYLQRDAEARDRGLYIRTYSAVPLSDTSGLIEWVPNLVGLRVVITSIYKQTGIAMPARKYKEICCSRNDPLSKKREVFLMKLLPCHPPVLREWYLRQFSHPTSWYLARTSLVRTLSVMSIVGFMLGLGDRHGENILLDSTCGDIVHVDFNCLFNKGERFDWPERVPFRLTHNLVNAMGPTGVEGLYRHSCEITTRVMRQQIDQLMSVVRPFCYDPLVSWNTDKNARDENAEMTNEKALEDIQNIESRLQGIVRTRNRAQSIPLSVEGQVRTLIAEATNIDNLCQMYIGWGPYL
;
A
#
# COMPACT_ATOMS: atom_id res chain seq x y z
N MET A 1 -27.89 19.61 6.70
CA MET A 1 -27.81 20.92 7.38
C MET A 1 -26.51 21.04 8.18
N ALA A 2 -26.23 20.19 9.17
CA ALA A 2 -24.97 20.27 9.94
C ALA A 2 -23.69 20.21 9.06
N ILE A 3 -23.65 19.29 8.08
CA ILE A 3 -22.56 19.22 7.07
C ILE A 3 -22.42 20.52 6.29
N TYR A 4 -23.54 21.06 5.81
CA TYR A 4 -23.56 22.33 5.08
C TYR A 4 -23.06 23.50 5.95
N ASN A 5 -23.40 23.52 7.24
CA ASN A 5 -22.94 24.55 8.17
C ASN A 5 -21.45 24.42 8.49
N ASP A 6 -20.90 23.20 8.55
CA ASP A 6 -19.45 22.94 8.69
C ASP A 6 -18.69 23.39 7.44
N GLU A 7 -19.17 23.05 6.25
CA GLU A 7 -18.53 23.42 4.99
C GLU A 7 -18.50 24.94 4.76
N ASN A 8 -19.57 25.65 5.13
CA ASN A 8 -19.68 27.09 4.91
C ASN A 8 -19.27 27.94 6.12
N VAL A 9 -18.95 27.32 7.26
CA VAL A 9 -18.60 28.02 8.52
C VAL A 9 -19.66 29.07 8.92
N ASN A 10 -20.93 28.75 8.66
CA ASN A 10 -22.04 29.70 8.81
C ASN A 10 -22.48 29.91 10.27
N ILE A 11 -22.07 29.02 11.18
CA ILE A 11 -22.58 28.96 12.55
C ILE A 11 -21.41 28.71 13.50
N ASP A 12 -21.53 29.15 14.75
CA ASP A 12 -20.57 28.83 15.81
C ASP A 12 -20.42 27.31 16.03
N MET A 13 -19.31 26.95 16.67
CA MET A 13 -18.91 25.55 16.85
C MET A 13 -19.84 24.79 17.80
N GLU A 14 -20.23 25.35 18.93
CA GLU A 14 -21.06 24.66 19.93
C GLU A 14 -22.46 24.39 19.37
N THR A 15 -23.01 25.32 18.62
CA THR A 15 -24.28 25.20 17.91
C THR A 15 -24.17 24.14 16.81
N ASN A 16 -23.05 24.07 16.06
CA ASN A 16 -22.91 23.03 15.05
C ASN A 16 -22.68 21.63 15.66
N VAL A 17 -21.97 21.53 16.79
CA VAL A 17 -21.89 20.28 17.59
C VAL A 17 -23.30 19.85 18.01
N ASN A 18 -24.12 20.77 18.50
CA ASN A 18 -25.51 20.48 18.87
C ASN A 18 -26.35 20.03 17.67
N ASN A 19 -26.18 20.67 16.49
CA ASN A 19 -26.87 20.25 15.27
C ASN A 19 -26.52 18.81 14.86
N TYR A 20 -25.23 18.44 14.93
CA TYR A 20 -24.82 17.05 14.67
C TYR A 20 -25.35 16.10 15.75
N LYS A 21 -25.31 16.49 17.02
CA LYS A 21 -25.84 15.69 18.12
C LYS A 21 -27.33 15.43 17.95
N SER A 22 -28.13 16.46 17.64
CA SER A 22 -29.55 16.33 17.33
C SER A 22 -29.80 15.42 16.12
N ALA A 23 -28.97 15.52 15.08
CA ALA A 23 -29.08 14.63 13.92
C ALA A 23 -28.85 13.15 14.28
N VAL A 24 -27.88 12.87 15.17
CA VAL A 24 -27.63 11.52 15.70
C VAL A 24 -28.77 11.08 16.62
N GLU A 25 -29.32 11.96 17.45
CA GLU A 25 -30.41 11.63 18.37
C GLU A 25 -31.71 11.29 17.63
N VAL A 26 -32.01 11.98 16.52
CA VAL A 26 -33.16 11.71 15.65
C VAL A 26 -32.97 10.42 14.87
N CYS A 27 -31.78 10.20 14.31
CA CYS A 27 -31.45 9.02 13.49
C CYS A 27 -30.32 8.21 14.12
N ARG A 28 -30.60 7.56 15.26
CA ARG A 28 -29.57 6.83 16.06
C ARG A 28 -28.92 5.66 15.35
N ASN A 29 -29.66 5.02 14.43
CA ASN A 29 -29.23 3.81 13.74
C ASN A 29 -28.65 4.09 12.35
N TRP A 30 -28.52 5.36 11.96
CA TRP A 30 -28.03 5.71 10.63
C TRP A 30 -26.50 5.87 10.66
N GLU A 31 -25.78 4.98 9.97
CA GLU A 31 -24.31 4.98 9.93
C GLU A 31 -23.74 6.37 9.62
N LYS A 32 -24.30 7.07 8.61
CA LYS A 32 -23.80 8.35 8.12
C LYS A 32 -23.87 9.47 9.17
N SER A 33 -24.96 9.59 9.93
CA SER A 33 -25.08 10.66 10.94
C SER A 33 -24.01 10.52 12.02
N VAL A 34 -23.77 9.28 12.46
CA VAL A 34 -22.78 8.92 13.47
C VAL A 34 -21.36 9.19 12.98
N VAL A 35 -21.04 8.74 11.76
CA VAL A 35 -19.70 8.93 11.16
C VAL A 35 -19.40 10.41 10.96
N CYS A 36 -20.33 11.19 10.40
CA CYS A 36 -20.11 12.61 10.17
C CYS A 36 -19.90 13.37 11.48
N PHE A 37 -20.58 12.99 12.56
CA PHE A 37 -20.35 13.61 13.86
C PHE A 37 -18.95 13.29 14.41
N ALA A 38 -18.52 12.03 14.32
CA ALA A 38 -17.17 11.63 14.72
C ALA A 38 -16.08 12.34 13.88
N GLN A 39 -16.30 12.48 12.57
CA GLN A 39 -15.41 13.21 11.67
C GLN A 39 -15.29 14.69 12.07
N TYR A 40 -16.41 15.35 12.36
CA TYR A 40 -16.41 16.75 12.77
C TYR A 40 -15.62 16.96 14.07
N LYS A 41 -15.86 16.12 15.08
CA LYS A 41 -15.08 16.12 16.33
C LYS A 41 -13.59 15.83 16.09
N TYR A 42 -13.27 14.91 15.18
CA TYR A 42 -11.89 14.60 14.83
C TYR A 42 -11.17 15.76 14.11
N LYS A 43 -11.85 16.45 13.20
CA LYS A 43 -11.34 17.67 12.55
C LYS A 43 -11.06 18.75 13.59
N TYR A 44 -12.00 18.96 14.52
CA TYR A 44 -11.83 19.88 15.64
C TYR A 44 -10.62 19.53 16.52
N LEU A 45 -10.47 18.24 16.88
CA LEU A 45 -9.33 17.75 17.65
C LEU A 45 -8.00 18.12 17.00
N ARG A 46 -7.88 17.99 15.66
CA ARG A 46 -6.65 18.33 14.94
C ARG A 46 -6.35 19.83 14.92
N THR A 47 -7.37 20.69 14.91
CA THR A 47 -7.18 22.14 14.84
C THR A 47 -6.79 22.74 16.20
N PHE A 48 -7.27 22.17 17.31
CA PHE A 48 -7.09 22.73 18.65
C PHE A 48 -6.19 21.89 19.58
N CYS A 49 -5.53 20.85 19.07
CA CYS A 49 -4.67 19.95 19.86
C CYS A 49 -3.55 20.67 20.62
N ASP A 50 -3.06 21.80 20.09
CA ASP A 50 -1.91 22.52 20.63
C ASP A 50 -2.30 23.56 21.71
N ASN A 51 -3.60 23.71 22.01
CA ASN A 51 -4.07 24.76 22.90
C ASN A 51 -4.29 24.25 24.34
N PRO A 52 -3.42 24.61 25.32
CA PRO A 52 -3.42 24.02 26.66
C PRO A 52 -4.69 24.32 27.48
N GLU A 53 -5.44 25.38 27.17
CA GLU A 53 -6.70 25.71 27.85
C GLU A 53 -7.85 24.72 27.54
N PHE A 54 -7.71 23.90 26.50
CA PHE A 54 -8.76 22.98 26.04
C PHE A 54 -8.52 21.51 26.41
N LEU A 55 -7.51 21.22 27.24
CA LEU A 55 -7.05 19.84 27.49
C LEU A 55 -8.17 18.88 27.96
N THR A 56 -9.00 19.28 28.93
CA THR A 56 -10.11 18.43 29.42
C THR A 56 -11.16 18.16 28.34
N LYS A 57 -11.55 19.19 27.57
CA LYS A 57 -12.46 19.03 26.42
C LYS A 57 -11.85 18.12 25.34
N THR A 58 -10.54 18.22 25.11
CA THR A 58 -9.79 17.37 24.16
C THR A 58 -9.84 15.90 24.56
N LEU A 59 -9.66 15.58 25.85
CA LEU A 59 -9.74 14.21 26.37
C LEU A 59 -11.15 13.61 26.21
N GLU A 60 -12.19 14.38 26.55
CA GLU A 60 -13.59 13.97 26.36
C GLU A 60 -13.91 13.73 24.87
N PHE A 61 -13.46 14.63 23.99
CA PHE A 61 -13.66 14.47 22.55
C PHE A 61 -13.01 13.20 22.01
N GLN A 62 -11.82 12.82 22.46
CA GLN A 62 -11.18 11.59 21.99
C GLN A 62 -11.97 10.33 22.37
N VAL A 63 -12.52 10.28 23.58
CA VAL A 63 -13.39 9.17 24.02
C VAL A 63 -14.66 9.13 23.18
N ASP A 64 -15.29 10.29 22.96
CA ASP A 64 -16.48 10.41 22.12
C ASP A 64 -16.22 9.96 20.69
N ILE A 65 -15.09 10.36 20.09
CA ILE A 65 -14.73 9.99 18.72
C ILE A 65 -14.62 8.47 18.59
N ILE A 66 -13.98 7.80 19.55
CA ILE A 66 -13.90 6.33 19.60
C ILE A 66 -15.30 5.73 19.73
N TYR A 67 -16.14 6.26 20.61
CA TYR A 67 -17.50 5.80 20.79
C TYR A 67 -18.32 5.90 19.50
N TYR A 68 -18.34 7.05 18.83
CA TYR A 68 -19.13 7.25 17.62
C TYR A 68 -18.58 6.47 16.43
N PHE A 69 -17.25 6.38 16.23
CA PHE A 69 -16.70 5.49 15.20
C PHE A 69 -16.95 4.00 15.47
N GLY A 70 -16.92 3.57 16.74
CA GLY A 70 -17.29 2.20 17.08
C GLY A 70 -18.79 1.93 16.85
N LYS A 71 -19.65 2.91 17.16
CA LYS A 71 -21.09 2.83 16.92
C LYS A 71 -21.45 2.81 15.45
N SER A 72 -20.76 3.56 14.58
CA SER A 72 -21.04 3.49 13.15
C SER A 72 -20.80 2.09 12.57
N LEU A 73 -19.77 1.40 13.06
CA LEU A 73 -19.46 0.03 12.67
C LEU A 73 -20.53 -0.99 13.10
N GLU A 74 -21.32 -0.70 14.14
CA GLU A 74 -22.46 -1.56 14.52
C GLU A 74 -23.63 -1.44 13.52
N TYR A 75 -23.75 -0.30 12.82
CA TYR A 75 -24.88 0.00 11.94
C TYR A 75 -24.62 -0.30 10.46
N GLY A 76 -23.36 -0.30 10.02
CA GLY A 76 -23.02 -0.59 8.63
C GLY A 76 -21.52 -0.67 8.34
N CYS A 77 -21.21 -0.87 7.05
CA CYS A 77 -19.85 -1.07 6.54
C CYS A 77 -19.47 -0.04 5.46
N GLU A 78 -20.30 0.98 5.20
CA GLU A 78 -20.03 1.94 4.13
C GLU A 78 -18.74 2.71 4.40
N TYR A 79 -18.52 3.08 5.66
CA TYR A 79 -17.39 3.89 6.13
C TYR A 79 -16.36 3.07 6.93
N ILE A 80 -16.30 1.75 6.76
CA ILE A 80 -15.42 0.86 7.56
C ILE A 80 -13.94 1.22 7.46
N TYR A 81 -13.44 1.50 6.25
CA TYR A 81 -12.04 1.89 6.01
C TYR A 81 -11.69 3.28 6.56
N GLN A 82 -12.70 4.02 7.02
CA GLN A 82 -12.52 5.23 7.78
C GLN A 82 -12.61 4.99 9.29
N SER A 83 -13.71 4.39 9.72
CA SER A 83 -14.08 4.30 11.14
C SER A 83 -13.16 3.34 11.90
N MET A 84 -12.89 2.16 11.34
CA MET A 84 -12.08 1.13 12.02
C MET A 84 -10.63 1.56 12.21
N PRO A 85 -9.88 1.99 11.16
CA PRO A 85 -8.49 2.40 11.35
C PRO A 85 -8.34 3.63 12.24
N ARG A 86 -9.27 4.61 12.17
CA ARG A 86 -9.23 5.82 13.00
C ARG A 86 -9.49 5.52 14.47
N MET A 87 -10.51 4.71 14.76
CA MET A 87 -10.81 4.28 16.12
C MET A 87 -9.58 3.64 16.77
N LEU A 88 -8.91 2.73 16.04
CA LEU A 88 -7.70 2.05 16.50
C LEU A 88 -6.50 3.01 16.62
N SER A 89 -6.29 3.90 15.64
CA SER A 89 -5.18 4.86 15.68
C SER A 89 -5.29 5.80 16.87
N ILE A 90 -6.47 6.40 17.10
CA ILE A 90 -6.66 7.35 18.22
C ILE A 90 -6.35 6.67 19.54
N TRP A 91 -6.87 5.45 19.74
CA TRP A 91 -6.62 4.67 20.95
C TRP A 91 -5.14 4.30 21.14
N LEU A 92 -4.48 3.78 20.10
CA LEU A 92 -3.07 3.36 20.16
C LEU A 92 -2.11 4.55 20.25
N ASP A 93 -2.39 5.65 19.56
CA ASP A 93 -1.58 6.88 19.61
C ASP A 93 -1.67 7.51 21.00
N PHE A 94 -2.86 7.60 21.57
CA PHE A 94 -3.05 8.09 22.94
C PHE A 94 -2.31 7.22 23.96
N GLY A 95 -2.35 5.88 23.81
CA GLY A 95 -1.60 4.96 24.65
C GLY A 95 -0.08 5.10 24.52
N THR A 96 0.41 5.41 23.32
CA THR A 96 1.85 5.64 23.07
C THR A 96 2.31 6.94 23.71
N GLN A 97 1.54 8.03 23.55
CA GLN A 97 1.83 9.32 24.18
C GLN A 97 1.83 9.21 25.71
N LEU A 98 0.83 8.53 26.28
CA LEU A 98 0.74 8.32 27.72
C LEU A 98 1.95 7.56 28.29
N ALA A 99 2.46 6.57 27.55
CA ALA A 99 3.66 5.84 27.94
C ALA A 99 4.90 6.74 27.95
N GLN A 100 5.06 7.61 26.94
CA GLN A 100 6.16 8.59 26.86
C GLN A 100 6.07 9.62 28.00
N ASP A 101 4.87 10.11 28.31
CA ASP A 101 4.65 11.07 29.40
C ASP A 101 4.98 10.46 30.77
N CYS A 102 4.66 9.18 30.97
CA CYS A 102 5.01 8.46 32.20
C CYS A 102 6.54 8.30 32.38
N ILE A 103 7.31 8.26 31.29
CA ILE A 103 8.78 8.15 31.32
C ILE A 103 9.43 9.53 31.52
N SER A 104 8.91 10.56 30.85
CA SER A 104 9.54 11.88 30.78
C SER A 104 9.20 12.80 31.96
N ILE A 105 8.05 12.62 32.63
CA ILE A 105 7.60 13.53 33.70
C ILE A 105 7.29 12.74 34.99
N PRO A 106 8.29 12.40 35.82
CA PRO A 106 8.04 11.63 37.04
C PRO A 106 7.31 12.41 38.15
N ASN A 107 7.39 13.76 38.21
CA ASN A 107 7.14 14.47 39.47
C ASN A 107 6.51 15.89 39.41
N ARG A 108 5.96 16.39 38.29
CA ARG A 108 5.46 17.79 38.22
C ARG A 108 3.98 18.04 37.89
N ASN A 109 3.16 17.03 37.54
CA ASN A 109 1.72 17.21 37.29
C ASN A 109 0.92 15.90 37.48
N THR A 110 0.82 15.40 38.72
CA THR A 110 0.18 14.12 39.05
C THR A 110 -1.32 14.08 38.71
N SER A 111 -2.03 15.21 38.81
CA SER A 111 -3.47 15.31 38.53
C SER A 111 -3.80 15.11 37.04
N ASN A 112 -3.07 15.79 36.15
CA ASN A 112 -3.26 15.68 34.71
C ASN A 112 -2.90 14.26 34.20
N LEU A 113 -1.81 13.67 34.72
CA LEU A 113 -1.46 12.29 34.38
C LEU A 113 -2.54 11.29 34.84
N ALA A 114 -3.13 11.49 36.02
CA ALA A 114 -4.22 10.66 36.51
C ALA A 114 -5.48 10.78 35.64
N GLU A 115 -5.84 11.99 35.20
CA GLU A 115 -6.97 12.23 34.28
C GLU A 115 -6.75 11.56 32.92
N ARG A 116 -5.54 11.63 32.37
CA ARG A 116 -5.18 10.96 31.11
C ARG A 116 -5.20 9.44 31.25
N ARG A 117 -4.77 8.88 32.39
CA ARG A 117 -4.91 7.44 32.69
C ARG A 117 -6.38 7.03 32.79
N ALA A 118 -7.20 7.78 33.53
CA ALA A 118 -8.63 7.50 33.62
C ALA A 118 -9.33 7.56 32.24
N THR A 119 -8.89 8.48 31.39
CA THR A 119 -9.36 8.57 30.00
C THR A 119 -8.94 7.34 29.18
N MET A 120 -7.68 6.88 29.31
CA MET A 120 -7.18 5.66 28.68
C MET A 120 -8.00 4.42 29.07
N ASP A 121 -8.38 4.31 30.35
CA ASP A 121 -9.19 3.20 30.85
C ASP A 121 -10.60 3.21 30.24
N LYS A 122 -11.22 4.39 30.14
CA LYS A 122 -12.51 4.58 29.44
C LYS A 122 -12.41 4.15 27.98
N MET A 123 -11.38 4.62 27.26
CA MET A 123 -11.16 4.24 25.85
C MET A 123 -10.98 2.73 25.70
N THR A 124 -10.17 2.11 26.56
CA THR A 124 -9.87 0.68 26.52
C THR A 124 -11.12 -0.16 26.78
N THR A 125 -11.96 0.27 27.73
CA THR A 125 -13.26 -0.38 28.02
C THR A 125 -14.23 -0.29 26.83
N LEU A 126 -14.25 0.85 26.12
CA LEU A 126 -15.04 0.99 24.90
C LEU A 126 -14.56 0.05 23.79
N ILE A 127 -13.26 -0.01 23.55
CA ILE A 127 -12.68 -0.93 22.54
C ILE A 127 -13.01 -2.38 22.90
N GLU A 128 -12.86 -2.78 24.17
CA GLU A 128 -13.24 -4.12 24.63
C GLU A 128 -14.72 -4.43 24.38
N THR A 129 -15.61 -3.47 24.63
CA THR A 129 -17.04 -3.60 24.33
C THR A 129 -17.29 -3.81 22.83
N PHE A 130 -16.61 -3.04 21.97
CA PHE A 130 -16.76 -3.17 20.52
C PHE A 130 -16.15 -4.47 19.98
N ILE A 131 -15.10 -5.00 20.60
CA ILE A 131 -14.54 -6.30 20.23
C ILE A 131 -15.56 -7.43 20.42
N GLU A 132 -16.40 -7.35 21.45
CA GLU A 132 -17.45 -8.35 21.70
C GLU A 132 -18.67 -8.17 20.79
N ARG A 133 -19.02 -6.91 20.45
CA ARG A 133 -20.22 -6.62 19.66
C ARG A 133 -20.02 -6.70 18.15
N LEU A 134 -18.85 -6.31 17.65
CA LEU A 134 -18.59 -6.22 16.22
C LEU A 134 -18.17 -7.58 15.62
N PRO A 135 -18.59 -7.87 14.38
CA PRO A 135 -18.10 -9.03 13.65
C PRO A 135 -16.57 -9.01 13.43
N THR A 136 -15.94 -10.17 13.55
CA THR A 136 -14.47 -10.30 13.44
C THR A 136 -13.93 -9.83 12.08
N TYR A 137 -14.68 -9.99 10.98
CA TYR A 137 -14.23 -9.56 9.66
C TYR A 137 -13.99 -8.05 9.57
N MET A 138 -14.63 -7.25 10.43
CA MET A 138 -14.42 -5.81 10.42
C MET A 138 -13.03 -5.46 10.93
N PHE A 139 -12.53 -6.17 11.95
CA PHE A 139 -11.16 -5.97 12.44
C PHE A 139 -10.12 -6.51 11.44
N MET A 140 -10.50 -7.46 10.60
CA MET A 140 -9.63 -7.98 9.54
C MET A 140 -9.25 -6.89 8.53
N THR A 141 -10.10 -5.88 8.29
CA THR A 141 -9.76 -4.76 7.36
C THR A 141 -8.62 -3.89 7.88
N ALA A 142 -8.40 -3.86 9.19
CA ALA A 142 -7.32 -3.13 9.86
C ALA A 142 -6.28 -4.08 10.47
N PHE A 143 -6.27 -5.36 10.09
CA PHE A 143 -5.39 -6.36 10.70
C PHE A 143 -3.92 -6.00 10.53
N SER A 144 -3.56 -5.48 9.36
CA SER A 144 -2.22 -5.03 9.05
C SER A 144 -1.77 -3.88 10.00
N GLN A 145 -2.66 -2.95 10.38
CA GLN A 145 -2.40 -1.93 11.40
C GLN A 145 -2.23 -2.51 12.81
N LEU A 146 -3.01 -3.53 13.17
CA LEU A 146 -2.87 -4.22 14.47
C LEU A 146 -1.51 -4.92 14.58
N ILE A 147 -1.05 -5.56 13.49
CA ILE A 147 0.25 -6.21 13.42
C ILE A 147 1.39 -5.21 13.60
N SER A 148 1.30 -4.02 12.99
CA SER A 148 2.40 -3.05 13.07
C SER A 148 2.64 -2.57 14.51
N ARG A 149 1.59 -2.50 15.33
CA ARG A 149 1.61 -2.05 16.73
C ARG A 149 1.68 -3.18 17.78
N ILE A 150 2.10 -4.38 17.40
CA ILE A 150 2.18 -5.54 18.30
C ILE A 150 3.12 -5.32 19.50
N CYS A 151 4.06 -4.38 19.41
CA CYS A 151 5.03 -4.06 20.45
C CYS A 151 4.63 -2.83 21.27
N HIS A 152 3.33 -2.54 21.36
CA HIS A 152 2.81 -1.37 22.06
C HIS A 152 3.39 -1.25 23.49
N PRO A 153 3.87 -0.06 23.91
CA PRO A 153 4.57 0.12 25.17
C PRO A 153 3.67 -0.07 26.40
N LEU A 154 2.40 0.31 26.29
CA LEU A 154 1.42 0.16 27.36
C LEU A 154 0.88 -1.27 27.45
N LYS A 155 1.02 -1.92 28.62
CA LYS A 155 0.65 -3.32 28.84
C LYS A 155 -0.84 -3.59 28.63
N ASP A 156 -1.72 -2.70 29.06
CA ASP A 156 -3.17 -2.91 28.96
C ASP A 156 -3.67 -2.80 27.51
N CYS A 157 -3.13 -1.87 26.72
CA CYS A 157 -3.36 -1.84 25.27
C CYS A 157 -2.88 -3.13 24.61
N TYR A 158 -1.70 -3.62 24.98
CA TYR A 158 -1.17 -4.88 24.44
C TYR A 158 -2.08 -6.07 24.74
N LYS A 159 -2.67 -6.16 25.95
CA LYS A 159 -3.60 -7.25 26.31
C LYS A 159 -4.81 -7.27 25.37
N ILE A 160 -5.42 -6.11 25.12
CA ILE A 160 -6.57 -5.99 24.23
C ILE A 160 -6.17 -6.26 22.78
N LEU A 161 -5.05 -5.71 22.32
CA LEU A 161 -4.50 -5.95 20.99
C LEU A 161 -4.25 -7.45 20.74
N ARG A 162 -3.61 -8.14 21.70
CA ARG A 162 -3.38 -9.59 21.70
C ARG A 162 -4.69 -10.36 21.55
N ARG A 163 -5.73 -9.98 22.31
CA ARG A 163 -7.06 -10.62 22.23
C ARG A 163 -7.70 -10.46 20.85
N VAL A 164 -7.63 -9.28 20.23
CA VAL A 164 -8.17 -9.05 18.89
C VAL A 164 -7.44 -9.90 17.84
N ILE A 165 -6.11 -9.91 17.89
CA ILE A 165 -5.30 -10.71 16.96
C ILE A 165 -5.63 -12.20 17.08
N ILE A 166 -5.75 -12.73 18.32
CA ILE A 166 -6.15 -14.12 18.56
C ILE A 166 -7.54 -14.39 17.97
N LYS A 167 -8.52 -13.51 18.20
CA LYS A 167 -9.89 -13.65 17.66
C LYS A 167 -9.90 -13.69 16.13
N ILE A 168 -9.06 -12.89 15.47
CA ILE A 168 -8.90 -12.89 14.01
C ILE A 168 -8.26 -14.19 13.52
N ILE A 169 -7.18 -14.65 14.16
CA ILE A 169 -6.47 -15.89 13.78
C ILE A 169 -7.39 -17.10 13.89
N ILE A 170 -8.21 -17.18 14.95
CA ILE A 170 -9.17 -18.27 15.13
C ILE A 170 -10.26 -18.22 14.04
N ALA A 171 -10.81 -17.04 13.75
CA ALA A 171 -11.89 -16.90 12.77
C ALA A 171 -11.43 -17.10 11.31
N TYR A 172 -10.24 -16.60 10.96
CA TYR A 172 -9.72 -16.56 9.59
C TYR A 172 -8.25 -16.98 9.51
N PRO A 173 -7.90 -18.22 9.91
CA PRO A 173 -6.51 -18.64 10.07
C PRO A 173 -5.72 -18.56 8.77
N GLN A 174 -6.34 -18.91 7.65
CA GLN A 174 -5.68 -18.96 6.35
C GLN A 174 -5.17 -17.59 5.91
N GLN A 175 -6.00 -16.55 5.99
CA GLN A 175 -5.64 -15.19 5.62
C GLN A 175 -4.75 -14.53 6.68
N ALA A 176 -5.08 -14.73 7.96
CA ALA A 176 -4.36 -14.10 9.05
C ALA A 176 -2.91 -14.60 9.16
N LEU A 177 -2.65 -15.91 9.02
CA LEU A 177 -1.31 -16.48 9.15
C LEU A 177 -0.36 -16.02 8.04
N TRP A 178 -0.85 -15.86 6.80
CA TRP A 178 -0.05 -15.29 5.71
C TRP A 178 0.45 -13.87 6.00
N MET A 179 -0.30 -13.08 6.77
CA MET A 179 0.10 -11.71 7.16
C MET A 179 0.95 -11.72 8.44
N PHE A 180 0.53 -12.50 9.44
CA PHE A 180 1.06 -12.48 10.79
C PHE A 180 2.42 -13.15 10.95
N LEU A 181 2.66 -14.28 10.25
CA LEU A 181 3.90 -15.05 10.41
C LEU A 181 5.15 -14.34 9.90
N SER A 182 5.00 -13.31 9.08
CA SER A 182 6.11 -12.43 8.70
C SER A 182 6.82 -11.80 9.92
N VAL A 183 6.09 -11.62 11.03
CA VAL A 183 6.62 -11.09 12.30
C VAL A 183 7.48 -12.11 13.05
N TYR A 184 7.20 -13.41 12.87
CA TYR A 184 7.94 -14.50 13.51
C TYR A 184 9.41 -14.55 13.07
N LYS A 185 9.70 -14.12 11.83
CA LYS A 185 11.06 -14.03 11.26
C LYS A 185 11.60 -12.60 11.22
N SER A 186 11.13 -11.74 12.11
CA SER A 186 11.62 -10.37 12.24
C SER A 186 13.02 -10.34 12.86
N PRO A 187 13.90 -9.39 12.47
CA PRO A 187 15.19 -9.19 13.15
C PRO A 187 15.03 -8.67 14.59
N TYR A 188 13.86 -8.14 14.95
CA TYR A 188 13.59 -7.59 16.27
C TYR A 188 13.12 -8.67 17.25
N THR A 189 13.95 -8.99 18.24
CA THR A 189 13.68 -10.06 19.22
C THR A 189 12.39 -9.84 20.02
N VAL A 190 12.07 -8.58 20.36
CA VAL A 190 10.84 -8.21 21.06
C VAL A 190 9.60 -8.59 20.24
N ARG A 191 9.61 -8.31 18.93
CA ARG A 191 8.49 -8.65 18.02
C ARG A 191 8.28 -10.17 17.94
N VAL A 192 9.38 -10.93 17.85
CA VAL A 192 9.32 -12.40 17.83
C VAL A 192 8.71 -12.95 19.12
N LYS A 193 9.16 -12.46 20.30
CA LYS A 193 8.60 -12.87 21.60
C LYS A 193 7.10 -12.59 21.71
N LYS A 194 6.64 -11.42 21.25
CA LYS A 194 5.21 -11.05 21.23
C LYS A 194 4.41 -11.92 20.25
N CYS A 195 4.97 -12.23 19.09
CA CYS A 195 4.37 -13.16 18.14
C CYS A 195 4.23 -14.57 18.74
N GLU A 196 5.26 -15.07 19.45
CA GLU A 196 5.18 -16.36 20.14
C GLU A 196 4.14 -16.38 21.25
N ASP A 197 4.00 -15.31 22.03
CA ASP A 197 2.96 -15.15 23.06
C ASP A 197 1.55 -15.26 22.46
N VAL A 198 1.31 -14.63 21.31
CA VAL A 198 0.04 -14.75 20.59
C VAL A 198 -0.20 -16.19 20.11
N LEU A 199 0.77 -16.80 19.42
CA LEU A 199 0.62 -18.13 18.81
C LEU A 199 0.57 -19.27 19.83
N ARG A 200 1.16 -19.09 21.02
CA ARG A 200 1.10 -20.06 22.13
C ARG A 200 -0.04 -19.76 23.11
N SER A 201 -0.98 -18.89 22.76
CA SER A 201 -2.14 -18.60 23.61
C SER A 201 -3.00 -19.85 23.86
N SER A 202 -3.61 -19.91 25.05
CA SER A 202 -4.43 -21.06 25.46
C SER A 202 -5.64 -21.28 24.55
N GLU A 203 -6.15 -20.20 23.98
CA GLU A 203 -7.30 -20.14 23.08
C GLU A 203 -6.99 -20.84 21.76
N ILE A 204 -5.79 -20.63 21.22
CA ILE A 204 -5.31 -21.33 20.01
C ILE A 204 -4.97 -22.79 20.35
N GLN A 205 -4.35 -23.05 21.51
CA GLN A 205 -3.95 -24.39 21.90
C GLN A 205 -5.12 -25.36 22.09
N LYS A 206 -6.31 -24.85 22.43
CA LYS A 206 -7.54 -25.66 22.54
C LYS A 206 -7.96 -26.25 21.19
N GLU A 207 -7.60 -25.61 20.07
CA GLU A 207 -7.92 -26.06 18.73
C GLU A 207 -6.74 -26.84 18.12
N GLY A 208 -6.69 -28.14 18.38
CA GLY A 208 -5.58 -29.00 17.88
C GLY A 208 -5.35 -28.91 16.37
N ALA A 209 -6.41 -28.78 15.57
CA ALA A 209 -6.31 -28.59 14.12
C ALA A 209 -5.65 -27.25 13.75
N LEU A 210 -5.94 -26.17 14.48
CA LEU A 210 -5.32 -24.87 14.26
C LEU A 210 -3.83 -24.90 14.62
N CYS A 211 -3.45 -25.60 15.70
CA CYS A 211 -2.05 -25.81 16.05
C CYS A 211 -1.27 -26.50 14.93
N GLN A 212 -1.86 -27.52 14.31
CA GLN A 212 -1.26 -28.21 13.16
C GLN A 212 -1.10 -27.26 11.96
N ILE A 213 -2.14 -26.48 11.63
CA ILE A 213 -2.08 -25.46 10.57
C ILE A 213 -0.95 -24.47 10.85
N ILE A 214 -0.83 -23.96 12.07
CA ILE A 214 0.23 -23.01 12.45
C ILE A 214 1.62 -23.65 12.29
N SER A 215 1.79 -24.91 12.68
CA SER A 215 3.05 -25.63 12.50
C SER A 215 3.41 -25.77 11.02
N ASP A 216 2.46 -26.23 10.20
CA ASP A 216 2.66 -26.43 8.76
C ASP A 216 2.95 -25.11 8.04
N PHE A 217 2.29 -24.02 8.44
CA PHE A 217 2.58 -22.68 7.93
C PHE A 217 4.00 -22.21 8.31
N ARG A 218 4.46 -22.47 9.55
CA ARG A 218 5.83 -22.14 9.97
C ARG A 218 6.85 -22.91 9.15
N ASP A 219 6.65 -24.21 8.99
CA ASP A 219 7.54 -25.05 8.19
C ASP A 219 7.56 -24.59 6.72
N LEU A 220 6.39 -24.24 6.17
CA LEU A 220 6.27 -23.69 4.82
C LEU A 220 7.04 -22.37 4.69
N PHE A 221 6.88 -21.43 5.62
CA PHE A 221 7.62 -20.17 5.63
C PHE A 221 9.13 -20.42 5.68
N ASP A 222 9.60 -21.27 6.58
CA ASP A 222 11.02 -21.59 6.75
C ASP A 222 11.62 -22.15 5.45
N LYS A 223 10.90 -23.05 4.80
CA LYS A 223 11.33 -23.64 3.53
C LYS A 223 11.24 -22.68 2.34
N LEU A 224 10.28 -21.77 2.31
CA LEU A 224 10.22 -20.73 1.28
C LEU A 224 11.32 -19.68 1.45
N ILE A 225 11.66 -19.31 2.69
CA ILE A 225 12.79 -18.42 2.99
C ILE A 225 14.11 -19.11 2.61
N GLU A 226 14.28 -20.38 2.98
CA GLU A 226 15.43 -21.20 2.58
C GLU A 226 15.55 -21.27 1.05
N LEU A 227 14.43 -21.49 0.35
CA LEU A 227 14.38 -21.49 -1.11
C LEU A 227 14.83 -20.14 -1.67
N GLY A 228 14.34 -19.02 -1.14
CA GLY A 228 14.73 -17.68 -1.56
C GLY A 228 16.23 -17.45 -1.41
N ASN A 229 16.77 -17.71 -0.23
CA ASN A 229 18.14 -17.36 0.13
C ASN A 229 19.21 -18.35 -0.39
N LYS A 230 18.82 -19.58 -0.77
CA LYS A 230 19.78 -20.57 -1.28
C LYS A 230 20.46 -20.08 -2.57
N ALA A 231 21.79 -20.20 -2.63
CA ALA A 231 22.56 -19.80 -3.80
C ALA A 231 22.12 -20.57 -5.05
N ASN A 232 21.98 -19.86 -6.16
CA ASN A 232 21.59 -20.46 -7.43
C ASN A 232 22.77 -21.25 -8.03
N PRO A 233 22.54 -22.46 -8.59
CA PRO A 233 23.52 -23.12 -9.44
C PRO A 233 23.84 -22.22 -10.66
N GLU A 234 25.06 -22.31 -11.18
CA GLU A 234 25.46 -21.50 -12.33
C GLU A 234 24.65 -21.83 -13.59
N LYS A 235 24.30 -20.75 -14.32
CA LYS A 235 23.60 -20.68 -15.62
C LYS A 235 22.17 -21.24 -15.67
N GLY A 236 21.19 -20.31 -15.61
CA GLY A 236 19.97 -20.19 -16.44
C GLY A 236 19.04 -21.38 -16.72
N ALA A 237 19.39 -22.59 -16.30
CA ALA A 237 18.61 -23.79 -16.49
C ALA A 237 17.53 -23.88 -15.41
N PRO A 238 16.35 -24.42 -15.76
CA PRO A 238 15.35 -24.74 -14.76
C PRO A 238 15.93 -25.68 -13.70
N ILE A 239 15.76 -25.31 -12.44
CA ILE A 239 16.25 -26.08 -11.30
C ILE A 239 15.15 -27.05 -10.89
N SER A 240 15.47 -28.32 -10.69
CA SER A 240 14.54 -29.27 -10.06
C SER A 240 14.45 -28.98 -8.56
N ILE A 241 13.25 -28.68 -8.04
CA ILE A 241 13.01 -28.50 -6.60
C ILE A 241 13.41 -29.75 -5.83
N LYS A 242 13.24 -30.96 -6.38
CA LYS A 242 13.61 -32.19 -5.67
C LYS A 242 15.10 -32.25 -5.34
N SER A 243 15.97 -31.85 -6.28
CA SER A 243 17.41 -31.81 -6.06
C SER A 243 17.85 -30.57 -5.30
N PHE A 244 17.15 -29.45 -5.46
CA PHE A 244 17.54 -28.17 -4.86
C PHE A 244 17.02 -27.99 -3.44
N LEU A 245 15.76 -28.34 -3.17
CA LEU A 245 15.14 -28.30 -1.85
C LEU A 245 14.04 -29.38 -1.73
N GLY A 246 14.43 -30.65 -1.80
CA GLY A 246 13.50 -31.78 -1.70
C GLY A 246 12.72 -31.85 -0.39
N SER A 247 13.16 -31.15 0.66
CA SER A 247 12.41 -30.98 1.91
C SER A 247 11.11 -30.19 1.71
N LEU A 248 11.13 -29.10 0.94
CA LEU A 248 9.93 -28.31 0.62
C LEU A 248 8.93 -29.11 -0.22
N TYR A 249 9.44 -29.79 -1.25
CA TYR A 249 8.60 -30.63 -2.10
C TYR A 249 7.94 -31.75 -1.30
N ARG A 250 8.68 -32.42 -0.40
CA ARG A 250 8.14 -33.46 0.49
C ARG A 250 7.15 -32.92 1.51
N LEU A 251 7.40 -31.72 2.06
CA LEU A 251 6.49 -31.09 3.01
C LEU A 251 5.11 -30.88 2.37
N VAL A 252 5.08 -30.22 1.21
CA VAL A 252 3.83 -29.86 0.55
C VAL A 252 3.13 -31.07 -0.08
N SER A 253 3.90 -32.08 -0.48
CA SER A 253 3.34 -33.33 -1.03
C SER A 253 2.95 -34.35 0.07
N SER A 254 3.20 -34.04 1.35
CA SER A 254 2.87 -34.95 2.45
C SER A 254 1.35 -35.00 2.64
N PRO A 255 0.74 -36.19 2.80
CA PRO A 255 -0.68 -36.31 3.16
C PRO A 255 -1.04 -35.66 4.50
N SER A 256 -0.05 -35.48 5.38
CA SER A 256 -0.20 -34.85 6.70
C SER A 256 -0.19 -33.32 6.64
N PHE A 257 0.14 -32.72 5.49
CA PHE A 257 0.22 -31.27 5.37
C PHE A 257 -1.17 -30.66 5.39
N SER A 258 -1.38 -29.68 6.26
CA SER A 258 -2.65 -28.98 6.39
C SER A 258 -3.07 -28.32 5.09
N LYS A 259 -4.39 -28.13 4.95
CA LYS A 259 -4.97 -27.37 3.82
C LYS A 259 -4.57 -25.90 3.96
N VAL A 260 -3.47 -25.49 3.34
CA VAL A 260 -2.99 -24.10 3.28
C VAL A 260 -3.51 -23.42 2.01
N VAL A 261 -4.19 -22.29 2.13
CA VAL A 261 -4.72 -21.53 0.99
C VAL A 261 -3.57 -20.92 0.18
N ILE A 262 -3.64 -20.99 -1.16
CA ILE A 262 -2.70 -20.30 -2.04
C ILE A 262 -2.88 -18.78 -1.86
N PRO A 263 -1.82 -18.00 -1.58
CA PRO A 263 -1.95 -16.59 -1.27
C PRO A 263 -2.16 -15.72 -2.53
N LEU A 264 -3.29 -15.89 -3.22
CA LEU A 264 -3.71 -15.06 -4.35
C LEU A 264 -4.45 -13.81 -3.86
N GLN A 265 -4.42 -12.73 -4.65
CA GLN A 265 -5.08 -11.48 -4.28
C GLN A 265 -6.56 -11.66 -3.98
N LYS A 266 -7.26 -12.46 -4.80
CA LYS A 266 -8.70 -12.74 -4.64
C LYS A 266 -9.07 -13.42 -3.32
N PHE A 267 -8.16 -14.20 -2.72
CA PHE A 267 -8.43 -14.94 -1.48
C PHE A 267 -8.04 -14.17 -0.21
N ARG A 268 -7.26 -13.10 -0.37
CA ARG A 268 -6.86 -12.20 0.73
C ARG A 268 -7.64 -10.89 0.75
N THR A 269 -8.34 -10.55 -0.33
CA THR A 269 -9.18 -9.35 -0.39
C THR A 269 -10.51 -9.61 0.31
N ILE A 270 -10.84 -8.78 1.29
CA ILE A 270 -12.10 -8.84 2.01
C ILE A 270 -13.21 -8.31 1.12
N SER A 271 -14.27 -9.09 0.95
CA SER A 271 -15.54 -8.61 0.41
C SER A 271 -16.38 -8.02 1.55
N LEU A 272 -16.92 -6.83 1.36
CA LEU A 272 -17.81 -6.19 2.33
C LEU A 272 -19.28 -6.48 1.97
N PRO A 273 -20.15 -6.64 2.97
CA PRO A 273 -21.56 -6.87 2.72
C PRO A 273 -22.20 -5.64 2.07
N ARG A 274 -23.07 -5.88 1.07
CA ARG A 274 -23.87 -4.83 0.42
C ARG A 274 -25.17 -4.51 1.18
N SER A 275 -25.55 -5.36 2.13
CA SER A 275 -26.77 -5.25 2.95
C SER A 275 -26.47 -5.72 4.39
N THR A 276 -27.23 -5.27 5.37
CA THR A 276 -27.09 -5.57 6.81
C THR A 276 -27.51 -7.00 7.19
N SER A 277 -27.35 -7.96 6.29
CA SER A 277 -27.66 -9.37 6.56
C SER A 277 -26.72 -9.93 7.64
N SER A 278 -27.30 -10.63 8.62
CA SER A 278 -26.59 -11.13 9.81
C SER A 278 -25.54 -12.21 9.53
N TYR A 279 -25.59 -12.85 8.36
CA TYR A 279 -24.58 -13.83 7.91
C TYR A 279 -23.87 -13.30 6.68
N HIS A 280 -22.58 -12.99 6.84
CA HIS A 280 -21.71 -12.53 5.75
C HIS A 280 -20.40 -13.30 5.79
N ASN A 281 -20.07 -13.98 4.71
CA ASN A 281 -18.75 -14.58 4.54
C ASN A 281 -17.84 -13.56 3.83
N PRO A 282 -16.79 -13.04 4.49
CA PRO A 282 -15.93 -12.01 3.91
C PRO A 282 -15.04 -12.53 2.78
N PHE A 283 -14.83 -13.84 2.68
CA PHE A 283 -13.93 -14.44 1.70
C PHE A 283 -14.68 -15.39 0.76
N PRO A 284 -14.15 -15.64 -0.46
CA PRO A 284 -14.78 -16.59 -1.39
C PRO A 284 -14.90 -17.99 -0.79
N GLU A 285 -16.01 -18.69 -1.05
CA GLU A 285 -16.21 -20.08 -0.60
C GLU A 285 -15.28 -21.06 -1.34
N ASP A 286 -15.05 -20.83 -2.64
CA ASP A 286 -14.19 -21.64 -3.50
C ASP A 286 -12.71 -21.30 -3.34
N MET A 287 -12.20 -21.37 -2.11
CA MET A 287 -10.77 -21.20 -1.85
C MET A 287 -9.97 -22.36 -2.44
N VAL A 288 -8.84 -22.04 -3.06
CA VAL A 288 -7.93 -23.04 -3.62
C VAL A 288 -6.77 -23.24 -2.65
N TYR A 289 -6.59 -24.48 -2.23
CA TYR A 289 -5.52 -24.88 -1.31
C TYR A 289 -4.34 -25.45 -2.07
N ILE A 290 -3.16 -25.38 -1.48
CA ILE A 290 -1.95 -25.98 -2.01
C ILE A 290 -2.09 -27.50 -1.93
N LEU A 291 -2.14 -28.16 -3.09
CA LEU A 291 -2.11 -29.62 -3.22
C LEU A 291 -0.69 -30.15 -3.47
N GLY A 292 0.15 -29.35 -4.12
CA GLY A 292 1.48 -29.76 -4.54
C GLY A 292 2.29 -28.62 -5.15
N MET A 293 3.46 -28.95 -5.67
CA MET A 293 4.32 -28.03 -6.42
C MET A 293 4.83 -28.66 -7.71
N LYS A 294 5.00 -27.86 -8.75
CA LYS A 294 5.73 -28.27 -9.94
C LYS A 294 7.22 -28.46 -9.59
N GLU A 295 7.86 -29.48 -10.14
CA GLU A 295 9.29 -29.73 -9.90
C GLU A 295 10.20 -28.65 -10.47
N GLU A 296 9.76 -27.90 -11.48
CA GLU A 296 10.57 -26.94 -12.19
C GLU A 296 10.52 -25.55 -11.52
N VAL A 297 11.67 -25.04 -11.10
CA VAL A 297 11.85 -23.64 -10.65
C VAL A 297 12.69 -22.89 -11.67
N VAL A 298 12.16 -21.76 -12.14
CA VAL A 298 12.85 -20.92 -13.12
C VAL A 298 13.51 -19.75 -12.39
N VAL A 299 14.83 -19.63 -12.52
CA VAL A 299 15.57 -18.47 -12.01
C VAL A 299 15.56 -17.36 -13.05
N LEU A 300 15.06 -16.20 -12.69
CA LEU A 300 14.98 -15.06 -13.60
C LEU A 300 16.31 -14.31 -13.68
N ALA A 301 16.63 -13.79 -14.86
CA ALA A 301 17.82 -12.98 -15.10
C ALA A 301 17.58 -11.53 -14.63
N SER A 302 17.79 -11.28 -13.34
CA SER A 302 17.83 -9.93 -12.76
C SER A 302 18.92 -9.81 -11.69
N LEU A 303 19.16 -8.61 -11.16
CA LEU A 303 20.18 -8.36 -10.13
C LEU A 303 20.00 -9.27 -8.90
N GLN A 304 18.75 -9.44 -8.46
CA GLN A 304 18.39 -10.28 -7.31
C GLN A 304 18.14 -11.75 -7.66
N LYS A 305 18.13 -12.11 -8.95
CA LYS A 305 17.89 -13.48 -9.44
C LYS A 305 16.70 -14.19 -8.76
N PRO A 306 15.48 -13.61 -8.80
CA PRO A 306 14.30 -14.17 -8.14
C PRO A 306 13.88 -15.50 -8.77
N LYS A 307 13.22 -16.34 -7.96
CA LYS A 307 12.85 -17.71 -8.32
C LYS A 307 11.36 -17.79 -8.58
N LYS A 308 10.98 -18.20 -9.79
CA LYS A 308 9.59 -18.50 -10.14
C LYS A 308 9.29 -19.95 -9.77
N LEU A 309 8.42 -20.14 -8.80
CA LEU A 309 7.88 -21.43 -8.36
C LEU A 309 6.42 -21.55 -8.77
N THR A 310 5.89 -22.77 -8.90
CA THR A 310 4.51 -23.00 -9.32
C THR A 310 3.82 -23.95 -8.36
N PHE A 311 2.80 -23.47 -7.65
CA PHE A 311 1.93 -24.31 -6.84
C PHE A 311 0.88 -24.99 -7.70
N ILE A 312 0.47 -26.20 -7.30
CA ILE A 312 -0.66 -26.91 -7.87
C ILE A 312 -1.81 -26.77 -6.88
N GLY A 313 -2.93 -26.23 -7.33
CA GLY A 313 -4.13 -26.05 -6.51
C GLY A 313 -4.94 -27.33 -6.36
N THR A 314 -5.83 -27.36 -5.38
CA THR A 314 -6.86 -28.39 -5.23
C THR A 314 -7.83 -28.47 -6.42
N ASP A 315 -7.89 -27.42 -7.25
CA ASP A 315 -8.65 -27.40 -8.51
C ASP A 315 -7.85 -27.95 -9.72
N GLY A 316 -6.63 -28.45 -9.48
CA GLY A 316 -5.74 -28.97 -10.52
C GLY A 316 -5.04 -27.89 -11.35
N LYS A 317 -5.27 -26.59 -11.09
CA LYS A 317 -4.64 -25.50 -11.84
C LYS A 317 -3.27 -25.16 -11.29
N GLN A 318 -2.46 -24.53 -12.15
CA GLN A 318 -1.11 -24.09 -11.85
C GLN A 318 -1.11 -22.60 -11.45
N TYR A 319 -0.50 -22.31 -10.31
CA TYR A 319 -0.40 -20.97 -9.73
C TYR A 319 1.07 -20.57 -9.61
N PRO A 320 1.62 -19.90 -10.64
CA PRO A 320 2.98 -19.40 -10.57
C PRO A 320 3.08 -18.28 -9.52
N MET A 321 4.18 -18.28 -8.77
CA MET A 321 4.54 -17.25 -7.81
C MET A 321 6.04 -16.95 -7.92
N MET A 322 6.42 -15.73 -7.61
CA MET A 322 7.80 -15.29 -7.58
C MET A 322 8.27 -15.19 -6.13
N CYS A 323 9.31 -15.95 -5.78
CA CYS A 323 10.04 -15.78 -4.53
C CYS A 323 11.19 -14.78 -4.77
N LYS A 324 11.10 -13.62 -4.12
CA LYS A 324 12.08 -12.54 -4.23
C LYS A 324 13.05 -12.63 -3.04
N PRO A 325 14.34 -12.88 -3.28
CA PRO A 325 15.34 -12.94 -2.22
C PRO A 325 15.93 -11.57 -1.91
N ASN A 326 16.41 -11.40 -0.68
CA ASN A 326 17.00 -10.18 -0.14
C ASN A 326 16.13 -8.92 -0.32
N ASP A 327 14.81 -9.05 -0.16
CA ASP A 327 13.88 -7.93 -0.31
C ASP A 327 12.73 -8.00 0.70
N ASP A 328 12.32 -6.85 1.23
CA ASP A 328 11.19 -6.73 2.16
C ASP A 328 9.91 -6.30 1.43
N LEU A 329 9.00 -7.24 1.25
CA LEU A 329 7.73 -7.01 0.54
C LEU A 329 6.64 -6.35 1.39
N ARG A 330 6.94 -5.85 2.60
CA ARG A 330 5.94 -5.13 3.40
C ARG A 330 5.41 -3.90 2.67
N LEU A 331 6.29 -3.13 2.04
CA LEU A 331 5.88 -1.96 1.26
C LEU A 331 4.95 -2.36 0.11
N ASP A 332 5.31 -3.39 -0.66
CA ASP A 332 4.46 -3.92 -1.73
C ASP A 332 3.10 -4.41 -1.20
N SER A 333 3.07 -5.17 -0.10
CA SER A 333 1.82 -5.67 0.50
C SER A 333 0.89 -4.52 0.87
N ARG A 334 1.42 -3.48 1.52
CA ARG A 334 0.62 -2.33 1.93
C ARG A 334 0.19 -1.44 0.76
N MET A 335 1.03 -1.33 -0.28
CA MET A 335 0.64 -0.67 -1.52
C MET A 335 -0.55 -1.37 -2.18
N MET A 336 -0.61 -2.71 -2.12
CA MET A 336 -1.75 -3.46 -2.65
C MET A 336 -3.02 -3.27 -1.80
N GLU A 337 -2.89 -3.14 -0.48
CA GLU A 337 -3.99 -2.73 0.41
C GLU A 337 -4.49 -1.32 0.04
N PHE A 338 -3.58 -0.36 -0.10
CA PHE A 338 -3.91 1.02 -0.49
C PHE A 338 -4.60 1.08 -1.86
N ASN A 339 -4.04 0.42 -2.86
CA ASN A 339 -4.60 0.38 -4.21
C ASN A 339 -5.99 -0.29 -4.25
N SER A 340 -6.23 -1.28 -3.38
CA SER A 340 -7.56 -1.91 -3.26
C SER A 340 -8.60 -0.92 -2.73
N ILE A 341 -8.20 -0.04 -1.80
CA ILE A 341 -9.05 1.04 -1.28
C ILE A 341 -9.30 2.11 -2.35
N VAL A 342 -8.27 2.50 -3.10
CA VAL A 342 -8.43 3.43 -4.23
C VAL A 342 -9.41 2.85 -5.27
N ASN A 343 -9.26 1.57 -5.64
CA ASN A 343 -10.18 0.91 -6.56
C ASN A 343 -11.63 0.95 -6.07
N MET A 344 -11.86 0.70 -4.79
CA MET A 344 -13.20 0.76 -4.22
C MET A 344 -13.83 2.15 -4.36
N TYR A 345 -13.06 3.22 -4.08
CA TYR A 345 -13.57 4.59 -4.23
C TYR A 345 -13.76 5.00 -5.69
N LEU A 346 -12.88 4.57 -6.59
CA LEU A 346 -13.07 4.74 -8.04
C LEU A 346 -14.33 4.01 -8.53
N GLN A 347 -14.65 2.84 -7.98
CA GLN A 347 -15.88 2.11 -8.34
C GLN A 347 -17.14 2.72 -7.72
N ARG A 348 -17.04 3.39 -6.56
CA ARG A 348 -18.16 4.12 -5.95
C ARG A 348 -18.50 5.39 -6.72
N ASP A 349 -17.49 6.14 -7.18
CA ASP A 349 -17.68 7.34 -8.01
C ASP A 349 -18.28 6.98 -9.38
N ALA A 350 -19.37 7.66 -9.76
CA ALA A 350 -20.11 7.34 -10.97
C ALA A 350 -19.31 7.59 -12.25
N GLU A 351 -18.54 8.69 -12.28
CA GLU A 351 -17.77 9.10 -13.45
C GLU A 351 -16.55 8.19 -13.68
N ALA A 352 -15.86 7.85 -12.59
CA ALA A 352 -14.74 6.91 -12.61
C ALA A 352 -15.20 5.49 -12.98
N ARG A 353 -16.34 5.03 -12.46
CA ARG A 353 -16.93 3.72 -12.79
C ARG A 353 -17.35 3.63 -14.25
N ASP A 354 -18.03 4.65 -14.78
CA ASP A 354 -18.46 4.70 -16.18
C ASP A 354 -17.27 4.64 -17.15
N ARG A 355 -16.15 5.25 -16.75
CA ARG A 355 -14.87 5.17 -17.48
C ARG A 355 -14.06 3.92 -17.16
N GLY A 356 -14.50 3.04 -16.26
CA GLY A 356 -13.76 1.84 -15.87
C GLY A 356 -12.35 2.15 -15.37
N LEU A 357 -12.19 3.17 -14.51
CA LEU A 357 -10.90 3.49 -13.89
C LEU A 357 -10.59 2.49 -12.77
N TYR A 358 -9.41 1.89 -12.83
CA TYR A 358 -8.89 0.99 -11.79
C TYR A 358 -7.37 0.88 -11.85
N ILE A 359 -6.81 0.29 -10.80
CA ILE A 359 -5.41 -0.13 -10.65
C ILE A 359 -5.40 -1.65 -10.59
N ARG A 360 -4.51 -2.27 -11.35
CA ARG A 360 -4.31 -3.71 -11.27
C ARG A 360 -3.54 -4.07 -10.00
N THR A 361 -4.14 -4.87 -9.14
CA THR A 361 -3.53 -5.35 -7.89
C THR A 361 -3.10 -6.81 -8.02
N TYR A 362 -2.13 -7.19 -7.21
CA TYR A 362 -1.61 -8.55 -7.11
C TYR A 362 -1.24 -8.84 -5.66
N SER A 363 -1.12 -10.12 -5.29
CA SER A 363 -0.73 -10.49 -3.94
C SER A 363 0.77 -10.36 -3.72
N ALA A 364 1.17 -9.58 -2.72
CA ALA A 364 2.51 -9.59 -2.14
C ALA A 364 2.44 -10.08 -0.67
N VAL A 365 3.30 -11.03 -0.31
CA VAL A 365 3.38 -11.66 1.01
C VAL A 365 4.80 -11.51 1.54
N PRO A 366 5.03 -10.70 2.58
CA PRO A 366 6.32 -10.70 3.26
C PRO A 366 6.50 -12.01 4.03
N LEU A 367 7.61 -12.71 3.82
CA LEU A 367 7.95 -13.93 4.58
C LEU A 367 8.92 -13.59 5.73
N SER A 368 9.89 -12.72 5.45
CA SER A 368 10.83 -12.16 6.43
C SER A 368 11.10 -10.68 6.10
N ASP A 369 12.13 -10.08 6.70
CA ASP A 369 12.71 -8.78 6.31
C ASP A 369 13.63 -8.87 5.07
N THR A 370 13.83 -10.08 4.57
CA THR A 370 14.83 -10.44 3.54
C THR A 370 14.23 -11.32 2.45
N SER A 371 12.95 -11.67 2.52
CA SER A 371 12.33 -12.49 1.50
C SER A 371 10.81 -12.34 1.49
N GLY A 372 10.22 -12.61 0.34
CA GLY A 372 8.78 -12.63 0.19
C GLY A 372 8.30 -13.36 -1.06
N LEU A 373 6.98 -13.53 -1.15
CA LEU A 373 6.29 -14.08 -2.32
C LEU A 373 5.46 -13.00 -3.01
N ILE A 374 5.51 -13.01 -4.33
CA ILE A 374 4.69 -12.17 -5.21
C ILE A 374 3.89 -13.08 -6.14
N GLU A 375 2.60 -12.81 -6.28
CA GLU A 375 1.74 -13.45 -7.27
C GLU A 375 2.23 -13.15 -8.69
N TRP A 376 2.44 -14.20 -9.49
CA TRP A 376 2.83 -14.03 -10.88
C TRP A 376 1.60 -13.69 -11.72
N VAL A 377 1.54 -12.45 -12.18
CA VAL A 377 0.51 -12.01 -13.13
C VAL A 377 0.92 -12.47 -14.54
N PRO A 378 0.10 -13.27 -15.24
CA PRO A 378 0.43 -13.75 -16.57
C PRO A 378 0.44 -12.62 -17.60
N ASN A 379 1.09 -12.85 -18.75
CA ASN A 379 1.07 -11.98 -19.94
C ASN A 379 1.68 -10.58 -19.76
N LEU A 380 2.35 -10.32 -18.64
CA LEU A 380 3.04 -9.07 -18.41
C LEU A 380 4.41 -9.04 -19.11
N VAL A 381 4.68 -7.96 -19.85
CA VAL A 381 5.95 -7.72 -20.54
C VAL A 381 6.52 -6.36 -20.13
N GLY A 382 7.80 -6.29 -19.78
CA GLY A 382 8.45 -5.03 -19.39
C GLY A 382 8.49 -4.01 -20.53
N LEU A 383 8.18 -2.76 -20.21
CA LEU A 383 8.10 -1.66 -21.17
C LEU A 383 9.42 -1.43 -21.93
N ARG A 384 10.57 -1.51 -21.23
CA ARG A 384 11.90 -1.43 -21.85
C ARG A 384 12.11 -2.56 -22.84
N VAL A 385 11.72 -3.79 -22.47
CA VAL A 385 11.86 -4.97 -23.34
C VAL A 385 11.04 -4.79 -24.60
N VAL A 386 9.80 -4.32 -24.48
CA VAL A 386 8.90 -4.00 -25.59
C VAL A 386 9.52 -2.98 -26.54
N ILE A 387 9.90 -1.80 -26.03
CA ILE A 387 10.45 -0.71 -26.85
C ILE A 387 11.76 -1.14 -27.51
N THR A 388 12.66 -1.76 -26.76
CA THR A 388 13.98 -2.20 -27.27
C THR A 388 13.83 -3.31 -28.31
N SER A 389 12.86 -4.22 -28.14
CA SER A 389 12.57 -5.26 -29.13
C SER A 389 12.18 -4.65 -30.48
N ILE A 390 11.34 -3.62 -30.48
CA ILE A 390 10.95 -2.94 -31.71
C ILE A 390 12.14 -2.22 -32.34
N TYR A 391 12.94 -1.49 -31.57
CA TYR A 391 14.15 -0.85 -32.10
C TYR A 391 15.12 -1.83 -32.74
N LYS A 392 15.25 -3.05 -32.18
CA LYS A 392 16.06 -4.12 -32.78
C LYS A 392 15.46 -4.62 -34.09
N GLN A 393 14.15 -4.84 -34.14
CA GLN A 393 13.44 -5.29 -35.35
C GLN A 393 13.48 -4.25 -36.48
N THR A 394 13.48 -2.95 -36.15
CA THR A 394 13.54 -1.86 -37.13
C THR A 394 14.96 -1.42 -37.47
N GLY A 395 15.99 -2.04 -36.88
CA GLY A 395 17.40 -1.69 -37.13
C GLY A 395 17.86 -0.33 -36.54
N ILE A 396 17.07 0.27 -35.64
CA ILE A 396 17.34 1.58 -35.03
C ILE A 396 18.10 1.43 -33.69
N ALA A 397 18.13 0.22 -33.12
CA ALA A 397 18.72 -0.04 -31.82
C ALA A 397 20.18 0.46 -31.71
N MET A 398 20.43 1.29 -30.71
CA MET A 398 21.76 1.84 -30.46
C MET A 398 22.68 0.79 -29.80
N PRO A 399 23.94 0.65 -30.24
CA PRO A 399 24.92 -0.22 -29.58
C PRO A 399 25.30 0.28 -28.18
N ALA A 400 25.56 -0.64 -27.25
CA ALA A 400 25.96 -0.34 -25.86
C ALA A 400 27.18 0.60 -25.76
N ARG A 401 28.15 0.48 -26.67
CA ARG A 401 29.34 1.33 -26.72
C ARG A 401 28.99 2.80 -26.96
N LYS A 402 28.06 3.05 -27.88
CA LYS A 402 27.61 4.40 -28.24
C LYS A 402 26.87 5.08 -27.08
N TYR A 403 26.15 4.32 -26.25
CA TYR A 403 25.59 4.86 -25.00
C TYR A 403 26.69 5.39 -24.07
N LYS A 404 27.75 4.61 -23.82
CA LYS A 404 28.85 5.03 -22.94
C LYS A 404 29.55 6.30 -23.44
N GLU A 405 29.67 6.48 -24.74
CA GLU A 405 30.29 7.65 -25.37
C GLU A 405 29.41 8.91 -25.29
N ILE A 406 28.07 8.75 -25.28
CA ILE A 406 27.11 9.86 -25.26
C ILE A 406 26.69 10.24 -23.84
N CYS A 407 26.75 9.31 -22.87
CA CYS A 407 26.29 9.52 -21.50
C CYS A 407 26.95 10.74 -20.83
N CYS A 408 26.11 11.63 -20.30
CA CYS A 408 26.57 12.73 -19.46
C CYS A 408 26.93 12.24 -18.04
N SER A 409 27.88 12.94 -17.42
CA SER A 409 28.25 12.78 -16.01
C SER A 409 27.25 13.51 -15.10
N ARG A 410 27.23 13.15 -13.81
CA ARG A 410 26.32 13.77 -12.82
C ARG A 410 26.50 15.29 -12.75
N ASN A 411 27.75 15.73 -12.73
CA ASN A 411 28.12 17.14 -12.54
C ASN A 411 28.11 17.95 -13.85
N ASP A 412 27.77 17.33 -15.00
CA ASP A 412 27.65 18.07 -16.26
C ASP A 412 26.54 19.13 -16.16
N PRO A 413 26.74 20.31 -16.78
CA PRO A 413 25.76 21.40 -16.75
C PRO A 413 24.46 21.00 -17.47
N LEU A 414 23.35 21.61 -17.05
CA LEU A 414 22.03 21.35 -17.63
C LEU A 414 21.99 21.57 -19.15
N SER A 415 22.67 22.61 -19.65
CA SER A 415 22.75 22.91 -21.08
C SER A 415 23.32 21.74 -21.89
N LYS A 416 24.42 21.14 -21.41
CA LYS A 416 25.05 19.97 -22.05
C LYS A 416 24.13 18.75 -21.99
N LYS A 417 23.49 18.48 -20.86
CA LYS A 417 22.52 17.37 -20.72
C LYS A 417 21.34 17.54 -21.68
N ARG A 418 20.80 18.76 -21.79
CA ARG A 418 19.71 19.10 -22.71
C ARG A 418 20.09 18.89 -24.17
N GLU A 419 21.27 19.37 -24.57
CA GLU A 419 21.79 19.19 -25.93
C GLU A 419 21.95 17.71 -26.28
N VAL A 420 22.60 16.93 -25.41
CA VAL A 420 22.77 15.49 -25.59
C VAL A 420 21.43 14.77 -25.69
N PHE A 421 20.48 15.12 -24.82
CA PHE A 421 19.15 14.50 -24.83
C PHE A 421 18.40 14.77 -26.14
N LEU A 422 18.33 16.03 -26.58
CA LEU A 422 17.57 16.44 -27.77
C LEU A 422 18.26 16.07 -29.09
N MET A 423 19.58 16.22 -29.18
CA MET A 423 20.31 16.09 -30.45
C MET A 423 20.91 14.71 -30.66
N LYS A 424 21.14 13.93 -29.60
CA LYS A 424 21.79 12.61 -29.70
C LYS A 424 20.87 11.47 -29.27
N LEU A 425 20.21 11.58 -28.11
CA LEU A 425 19.39 10.50 -27.57
C LEU A 425 18.04 10.39 -28.29
N LEU A 426 17.19 11.43 -28.27
CA LEU A 426 15.85 11.35 -28.88
C LEU A 426 15.84 10.99 -30.37
N PRO A 427 16.72 11.53 -31.24
CA PRO A 427 16.71 11.18 -32.66
C PRO A 427 17.05 9.71 -32.91
N CYS A 428 17.84 9.10 -32.03
CA CYS A 428 18.15 7.67 -32.09
C CYS A 428 17.07 6.78 -31.44
N HIS A 429 16.04 7.37 -30.81
CA HIS A 429 14.99 6.66 -30.08
C HIS A 429 13.60 7.26 -30.38
N PRO A 430 13.14 7.14 -31.64
CA PRO A 430 11.82 7.64 -32.02
C PRO A 430 10.70 6.88 -31.26
N PRO A 431 9.53 7.47 -31.03
CA PRO A 431 8.45 6.80 -30.32
C PRO A 431 7.93 5.60 -31.13
N VAL A 432 8.00 4.39 -30.56
CA VAL A 432 7.62 3.11 -31.19
C VAL A 432 6.59 2.32 -30.38
N LEU A 433 6.22 2.77 -29.18
CA LEU A 433 5.27 2.02 -28.36
C LEU A 433 3.90 1.87 -29.03
N ARG A 434 3.45 2.86 -29.81
CA ARG A 434 2.23 2.76 -30.62
C ARG A 434 2.26 1.57 -31.58
N GLU A 435 3.40 1.32 -32.21
CA GLU A 435 3.61 0.22 -33.15
C GLU A 435 3.47 -1.14 -32.44
N TRP A 436 3.93 -1.24 -31.19
CA TRP A 436 3.72 -2.45 -30.39
C TRP A 436 2.23 -2.76 -30.22
N TYR A 437 1.44 -1.75 -29.82
CA TYR A 437 0.00 -1.92 -29.63
C TYR A 437 -0.70 -2.34 -30.93
N LEU A 438 -0.31 -1.78 -32.07
CA LEU A 438 -0.86 -2.18 -33.37
C LEU A 438 -0.51 -3.63 -33.74
N ARG A 439 0.71 -4.07 -33.43
CA ARG A 439 1.16 -5.46 -33.68
C ARG A 439 0.51 -6.48 -32.74
N GLN A 440 0.37 -6.16 -31.46
CA GLN A 440 -0.24 -7.06 -30.48
C GLN A 440 -1.76 -7.15 -30.63
N PHE A 441 -2.41 -6.02 -30.93
CA PHE A 441 -3.86 -5.94 -31.06
C PHE A 441 -4.24 -5.63 -32.52
N SER A 442 -4.26 -6.66 -33.34
CA SER A 442 -4.52 -6.53 -34.80
C SER A 442 -5.94 -6.07 -35.13
N HIS A 443 -6.92 -6.38 -34.27
CA HIS A 443 -8.31 -6.02 -34.50
C HIS A 443 -8.57 -4.59 -34.01
N PRO A 444 -9.22 -3.71 -34.82
CA PRO A 444 -9.42 -2.30 -34.46
C PRO A 444 -10.12 -2.08 -33.11
N THR A 445 -11.13 -2.89 -32.79
CA THR A 445 -11.85 -2.82 -31.50
C THR A 445 -10.93 -3.20 -30.34
N SER A 446 -10.20 -4.31 -30.46
CA SER A 446 -9.24 -4.76 -29.43
C SER A 446 -8.12 -3.75 -29.23
N TRP A 447 -7.61 -3.15 -30.30
CA TRP A 447 -6.61 -2.09 -30.24
C TRP A 447 -7.15 -0.85 -29.53
N TYR A 448 -8.37 -0.41 -29.88
CA TYR A 448 -9.00 0.74 -29.26
C TYR A 448 -9.22 0.51 -27.75
N LEU A 449 -9.71 -0.68 -27.36
CA LEU A 449 -9.87 -1.06 -25.97
C LEU A 449 -8.51 -1.11 -25.24
N ALA A 450 -7.51 -1.76 -25.83
CA ALA A 450 -6.17 -1.88 -25.22
C ALA A 450 -5.48 -0.52 -25.03
N ARG A 451 -5.55 0.36 -26.03
CA ARG A 451 -5.07 1.74 -25.92
C ARG A 451 -5.83 2.51 -24.83
N THR A 452 -7.13 2.28 -24.72
CA THR A 452 -7.98 2.95 -23.72
C THR A 452 -7.62 2.46 -22.31
N SER A 453 -7.42 1.15 -22.13
CA SER A 453 -6.93 0.55 -20.88
C SER A 453 -5.54 1.05 -20.49
N LEU A 454 -4.61 1.17 -21.45
CA LEU A 454 -3.30 1.79 -21.26
C LEU A 454 -3.44 3.18 -20.64
N VAL A 455 -4.23 4.05 -21.27
CA VAL A 455 -4.37 5.44 -20.84
C VAL A 455 -5.02 5.53 -19.46
N ARG A 456 -6.07 4.74 -19.21
CA ARG A 456 -6.80 4.70 -17.93
C ARG A 456 -5.90 4.22 -16.80
N THR A 457 -5.32 3.03 -16.92
CA THR A 457 -4.46 2.45 -15.88
C THR A 457 -3.20 3.30 -15.63
N LEU A 458 -2.59 3.86 -16.68
CA LEU A 458 -1.46 4.78 -16.52
C LEU A 458 -1.85 6.07 -15.80
N SER A 459 -2.97 6.70 -16.17
CA SER A 459 -3.42 7.95 -15.53
C SER A 459 -3.68 7.77 -14.03
N VAL A 460 -4.37 6.69 -13.64
CA VAL A 460 -4.67 6.41 -12.24
C VAL A 460 -3.37 6.18 -11.46
N MET A 461 -2.46 5.36 -12.00
CA MET A 461 -1.21 5.02 -11.32
C MET A 461 -0.21 6.19 -11.29
N SER A 462 -0.23 7.09 -12.28
CA SER A 462 0.56 8.34 -12.26
C SER A 462 0.15 9.25 -11.11
N ILE A 463 -1.16 9.44 -10.90
CA ILE A 463 -1.66 10.27 -9.79
C ILE A 463 -1.40 9.58 -8.45
N VAL A 464 -1.75 8.30 -8.31
CA VAL A 464 -1.50 7.56 -7.05
C VAL A 464 -0.02 7.51 -6.70
N GLY A 465 0.84 7.25 -7.70
CA GLY A 465 2.28 7.25 -7.54
C GLY A 465 2.82 8.61 -7.11
N PHE A 466 2.36 9.71 -7.70
CA PHE A 466 2.75 11.06 -7.29
C PHE A 466 2.32 11.35 -5.84
N MET A 467 1.08 11.04 -5.48
CA MET A 467 0.56 11.32 -4.13
C MET A 467 1.38 10.61 -3.06
N LEU A 468 1.77 9.36 -3.29
CA LEU A 468 2.59 8.57 -2.36
C LEU A 468 4.11 8.77 -2.50
N GLY A 469 4.55 9.50 -3.52
CA GLY A 469 5.98 9.71 -3.80
C GLY A 469 6.70 8.46 -4.30
N LEU A 470 6.06 7.71 -5.19
CA LEU A 470 6.63 6.52 -5.83
C LEU A 470 7.70 6.90 -6.87
N GLY A 471 8.94 6.50 -6.63
CA GLY A 471 10.08 6.64 -7.53
C GLY A 471 10.54 5.31 -8.13
N ASP A 472 11.73 5.31 -8.72
CA ASP A 472 12.36 4.13 -9.34
C ASP A 472 11.50 3.49 -10.44
N ARG A 473 10.83 4.33 -11.24
CA ARG A 473 9.92 3.92 -12.32
C ARG A 473 10.66 3.69 -13.65
N HIS A 474 11.79 2.99 -13.62
CA HIS A 474 12.49 2.60 -14.84
C HIS A 474 11.66 1.62 -15.68
N GLY A 475 11.97 1.47 -16.97
CA GLY A 475 11.16 0.71 -17.92
C GLY A 475 11.03 -0.82 -17.66
N GLU A 476 11.63 -1.37 -16.62
CA GLU A 476 11.43 -2.77 -16.20
C GLU A 476 10.39 -2.89 -15.07
N ASN A 477 10.17 -1.80 -14.30
CA ASN A 477 9.17 -1.73 -13.23
C ASN A 477 7.79 -1.28 -13.75
N ILE A 478 7.69 -0.93 -15.03
CA ILE A 478 6.43 -0.69 -15.73
C ILE A 478 6.23 -1.83 -16.72
N LEU A 479 5.19 -2.63 -16.49
CA LEU A 479 4.83 -3.78 -17.28
C LEU A 479 3.56 -3.48 -18.10
N LEU A 480 3.46 -4.10 -19.28
CA LEU A 480 2.29 -4.03 -20.17
C LEU A 480 1.65 -5.41 -20.25
N ASP A 481 0.34 -5.50 -20.10
CA ASP A 481 -0.40 -6.73 -20.36
C ASP A 481 -0.65 -6.90 -21.87
N SER A 482 -0.10 -7.96 -22.46
CA SER A 482 -0.25 -8.24 -23.90
C SER A 482 -1.65 -8.69 -24.31
N THR A 483 -2.55 -8.95 -23.36
CA THR A 483 -3.94 -9.40 -23.62
C THR A 483 -4.98 -8.30 -23.53
N CYS A 484 -4.78 -7.29 -22.68
CA CYS A 484 -5.75 -6.21 -22.47
C CYS A 484 -5.17 -4.80 -22.56
N GLY A 485 -3.85 -4.63 -22.66
CA GLY A 485 -3.21 -3.31 -22.75
C GLY A 485 -3.08 -2.55 -21.44
N ASP A 486 -3.34 -3.19 -20.29
CA ASP A 486 -3.13 -2.56 -18.98
C ASP A 486 -1.66 -2.23 -18.75
N ILE A 487 -1.41 -1.12 -18.05
CA ILE A 487 -0.13 -0.86 -17.39
C ILE A 487 -0.20 -1.40 -15.95
N VAL A 488 0.84 -2.13 -15.57
CA VAL A 488 1.03 -2.67 -14.22
C VAL A 488 2.37 -2.21 -13.67
N HIS A 489 2.34 -1.55 -12.52
CA HIS A 489 3.56 -1.14 -11.81
C HIS A 489 3.96 -2.25 -10.83
N VAL A 490 5.24 -2.57 -10.78
CA VAL A 490 5.82 -3.53 -9.84
C VAL A 490 6.98 -2.91 -9.08
N ASP A 491 7.42 -3.56 -8.00
CA ASP A 491 8.51 -3.12 -7.11
C ASP A 491 8.22 -1.77 -6.45
N PHE A 492 7.70 -1.78 -5.22
CA PHE A 492 7.31 -0.55 -4.51
C PHE A 492 8.31 -0.13 -3.42
N ASN A 493 9.57 -0.52 -3.54
CA ASN A 493 10.61 -0.20 -2.55
C ASN A 493 10.92 1.30 -2.44
N CYS A 494 10.76 2.05 -3.54
CA CYS A 494 11.03 3.48 -3.61
C CYS A 494 9.77 4.33 -3.39
N LEU A 495 9.24 4.34 -2.17
CA LEU A 495 8.11 5.20 -1.77
C LEU A 495 8.57 6.43 -0.98
N PHE A 496 7.65 7.35 -0.69
CA PHE A 496 7.89 8.52 0.17
C PHE A 496 9.02 9.43 -0.33
N ASN A 497 9.13 9.62 -1.65
CA ASN A 497 10.13 10.48 -2.30
C ASN A 497 11.59 10.06 -2.09
N LYS A 498 11.82 8.78 -1.78
CA LYS A 498 13.18 8.22 -1.74
C LYS A 498 13.96 8.48 -3.04
N GLY A 499 13.28 8.48 -4.19
CA GLY A 499 13.87 8.75 -5.50
C GLY A 499 14.48 10.15 -5.63
N GLU A 500 13.95 11.15 -4.92
CA GLU A 500 14.50 12.51 -4.90
C GLU A 500 15.82 12.59 -4.10
N ARG A 501 16.07 11.60 -3.24
CA ARG A 501 17.23 11.51 -2.35
C ARG A 501 18.34 10.59 -2.89
N PHE A 502 18.14 9.98 -4.06
CA PHE A 502 19.18 9.19 -4.71
C PHE A 502 20.41 10.06 -5.07
N ASP A 503 21.57 9.42 -5.18
CA ASP A 503 22.81 10.07 -5.66
C ASP A 503 22.60 10.79 -6.99
N TRP A 504 21.77 10.18 -7.85
CA TRP A 504 21.21 10.77 -9.04
C TRP A 504 19.70 10.99 -8.85
N PRO A 505 19.27 12.18 -8.40
CA PRO A 505 17.90 12.41 -7.97
C PRO A 505 16.91 12.34 -9.12
N GLU A 506 15.80 11.66 -8.89
CA GLU A 506 14.65 11.66 -9.81
C GLU A 506 13.95 13.03 -9.76
N ARG A 507 13.73 13.62 -10.95
CA ARG A 507 13.23 15.01 -11.10
C ARG A 507 11.82 15.12 -11.67
N VAL A 508 11.25 14.02 -12.15
CA VAL A 508 9.89 13.97 -12.70
C VAL A 508 8.93 13.39 -11.66
N PRO A 509 7.67 13.88 -11.59
CA PRO A 509 6.69 13.37 -10.62
C PRO A 509 6.23 11.93 -10.91
N PHE A 510 6.24 11.52 -12.18
CA PHE A 510 5.98 10.15 -12.64
C PHE A 510 6.53 9.97 -14.06
N ARG A 511 6.57 8.73 -14.53
CA ARG A 511 7.09 8.42 -15.87
C ARG A 511 6.06 8.74 -16.96
N LEU A 512 6.29 9.82 -17.71
CA LEU A 512 5.49 10.23 -18.87
C LEU A 512 6.41 10.66 -20.01
N THR A 513 7.05 9.69 -20.67
CA THR A 513 7.99 9.93 -21.77
C THR A 513 7.28 9.99 -23.12
N HIS A 514 7.98 10.41 -24.17
CA HIS A 514 7.40 10.58 -25.53
C HIS A 514 6.83 9.29 -26.11
N ASN A 515 7.37 8.11 -25.78
CA ASN A 515 6.75 6.83 -26.19
C ASN A 515 5.38 6.64 -25.55
N LEU A 516 5.23 6.90 -24.26
CA LEU A 516 3.95 6.78 -23.56
C LEU A 516 2.95 7.78 -24.11
N VAL A 517 3.36 9.05 -24.28
CA VAL A 517 2.50 10.11 -24.84
C VAL A 517 2.05 9.75 -26.27
N ASN A 518 2.97 9.29 -27.13
CA ASN A 518 2.64 8.91 -28.50
C ASN A 518 1.69 7.71 -28.59
N ALA A 519 1.81 6.75 -27.66
CA ALA A 519 0.93 5.59 -27.61
C ALA A 519 -0.53 5.94 -27.27
N MET A 520 -0.79 7.08 -26.62
CA MET A 520 -2.15 7.56 -26.31
C MET A 520 -2.93 7.96 -27.57
N GLY A 521 -2.24 8.26 -28.67
CA GLY A 521 -2.82 8.72 -29.93
C GLY A 521 -2.54 10.20 -30.21
N PRO A 522 -3.22 10.78 -31.21
CA PRO A 522 -2.89 12.12 -31.72
C PRO A 522 -3.14 13.24 -30.70
N THR A 523 -4.07 13.05 -29.77
CA THR A 523 -4.35 14.01 -28.69
C THR A 523 -3.29 13.97 -27.58
N GLY A 524 -2.44 12.94 -27.55
CA GLY A 524 -1.43 12.75 -26.50
C GLY A 524 -2.04 12.82 -25.10
N VAL A 525 -1.50 13.70 -24.28
CA VAL A 525 -1.95 13.95 -22.90
C VAL A 525 -3.28 14.72 -22.81
N GLU A 526 -3.59 15.51 -23.84
CA GLU A 526 -4.75 16.41 -23.90
C GLU A 526 -6.00 15.66 -24.37
N GLY A 527 -6.51 14.77 -23.53
CA GLY A 527 -7.71 13.99 -23.80
C GLY A 527 -8.02 13.04 -22.66
N LEU A 528 -8.19 11.75 -22.99
CA LEU A 528 -8.54 10.71 -22.01
C LEU A 528 -7.56 10.67 -20.82
N TYR A 529 -6.27 10.92 -21.05
CA TYR A 529 -5.26 10.93 -19.99
C TYR A 529 -5.51 12.04 -18.97
N ARG A 530 -5.57 13.31 -19.41
CA ARG A 530 -5.86 14.46 -18.55
C ARG A 530 -7.17 14.29 -17.78
N HIS A 531 -8.26 13.91 -18.46
CA HIS A 531 -9.55 13.73 -17.80
C HIS A 531 -9.52 12.61 -16.75
N SER A 532 -8.88 11.49 -17.04
CA SER A 532 -8.76 10.39 -16.08
C SER A 532 -7.89 10.79 -14.87
N CYS A 533 -6.84 11.59 -15.08
CA CYS A 533 -6.05 12.20 -14.01
C CYS A 533 -6.86 13.16 -13.14
N GLU A 534 -7.70 14.02 -13.74
CA GLU A 534 -8.58 14.96 -13.04
C GLU A 534 -9.59 14.22 -12.16
N ILE A 535 -10.28 13.22 -12.71
CA ILE A 535 -11.23 12.38 -11.97
C ILE A 535 -10.53 11.65 -10.82
N THR A 536 -9.39 11.03 -11.09
CA THR A 536 -8.63 10.32 -10.04
C THR A 536 -8.22 11.27 -8.93
N THR A 537 -7.69 12.45 -9.27
CA THR A 537 -7.30 13.48 -8.30
C THR A 537 -8.51 13.95 -7.50
N ARG A 538 -9.65 14.22 -8.14
CA ARG A 538 -10.91 14.60 -7.49
C ARG A 538 -11.37 13.55 -6.48
N VAL A 539 -11.40 12.28 -6.88
CA VAL A 539 -11.81 11.16 -6.01
C VAL A 539 -10.86 11.02 -4.82
N MET A 540 -9.54 11.09 -5.05
CA MET A 540 -8.56 11.03 -3.97
C MET A 540 -8.69 12.22 -3.00
N ARG A 541 -8.96 13.43 -3.52
CA ARG A 541 -9.19 14.64 -2.72
C ARG A 541 -10.46 14.58 -1.86
N GLN A 542 -11.51 13.95 -2.38
CA GLN A 542 -12.74 13.74 -1.61
C GLN A 542 -12.55 12.73 -0.47
N GLN A 543 -11.56 11.84 -0.59
CA GLN A 543 -11.32 10.73 0.33
C GLN A 543 -9.96 10.82 1.06
N ILE A 544 -9.39 12.04 1.19
CA ILE A 544 -8.07 12.25 1.83
C ILE A 544 -8.03 11.59 3.20
N ASP A 545 -9.09 11.83 3.97
CA ASP A 545 -9.23 11.36 5.33
C ASP A 545 -9.16 9.82 5.46
N GLN A 546 -9.72 9.10 4.49
CA GLN A 546 -9.77 7.64 4.42
C GLN A 546 -8.49 7.07 3.83
N LEU A 547 -7.87 7.75 2.85
CA LEU A 547 -6.59 7.32 2.31
C LEU A 547 -5.48 7.49 3.37
N MET A 548 -5.49 8.61 4.10
CA MET A 548 -4.53 8.88 5.16
C MET A 548 -4.68 7.94 6.36
N SER A 549 -5.85 7.37 6.62
CA SER A 549 -6.03 6.39 7.70
C SER A 549 -5.26 5.08 7.46
N VAL A 550 -4.98 4.76 6.19
CA VAL A 550 -4.22 3.56 5.77
C VAL A 550 -2.73 3.88 5.64
N VAL A 551 -2.39 5.10 5.22
CA VAL A 551 -0.99 5.56 5.10
C VAL A 551 -0.36 5.86 6.46
N ARG A 552 -1.11 6.43 7.42
CA ARG A 552 -0.59 6.75 8.77
C ARG A 552 0.03 5.57 9.51
N PRO A 553 -0.58 4.38 9.53
CA PRO A 553 0.02 3.19 10.10
C PRO A 553 1.42 2.84 9.58
N PHE A 554 1.81 3.27 8.36
CA PHE A 554 3.15 3.05 7.84
C PHE A 554 4.23 3.70 8.72
N CYS A 555 3.94 4.86 9.37
CA CYS A 555 4.85 5.57 10.28
C CYS A 555 5.41 4.71 11.40
N TYR A 556 4.65 3.69 11.79
CA TYR A 556 4.89 2.90 12.99
C TYR A 556 5.37 1.50 12.68
N ASP A 557 5.56 1.14 11.40
CA ASP A 557 6.22 -0.11 11.08
C ASP A 557 7.74 0.11 11.10
N PRO A 558 8.47 -0.42 12.09
CA PRO A 558 9.92 -0.21 12.20
C PRO A 558 10.71 -0.82 11.02
N LEU A 559 10.07 -1.70 10.25
CA LEU A 559 10.66 -2.34 9.06
C LEU A 559 10.42 -1.52 7.77
N VAL A 560 9.52 -0.53 7.80
CA VAL A 560 9.41 0.46 6.73
C VAL A 560 10.61 1.39 6.84
N SER A 561 11.60 1.12 5.99
CA SER A 561 12.94 1.70 5.98
C SER A 561 12.97 3.23 6.02
N TRP A 562 12.94 3.78 7.24
CA TRP A 562 13.37 5.13 7.59
C TRP A 562 14.56 5.13 8.56
N ASN A 563 14.91 3.96 9.09
CA ASN A 563 15.99 3.78 10.04
C ASN A 563 17.27 3.36 9.31
N THR A 564 18.19 4.30 9.10
CA THR A 564 19.52 4.04 8.52
C THR A 564 20.50 3.44 9.53
N ASP A 565 20.20 3.54 10.84
CA ASP A 565 21.09 3.06 11.88
C ASP A 565 20.77 1.64 12.33
N LYS A 566 21.65 0.71 11.92
CA LYS A 566 21.61 -0.69 12.34
C LYS A 566 21.87 -0.90 13.85
N ASN A 567 22.36 0.12 14.56
CA ASN A 567 22.78 0.03 15.96
C ASN A 567 21.67 0.37 16.97
N ALA A 568 20.55 0.97 16.56
CA ALA A 568 19.43 1.31 17.44
C ALA A 568 18.36 0.20 17.56
N ARG A 569 18.73 -1.06 17.26
CA ARG A 569 17.76 -2.15 17.03
C ARG A 569 17.08 -2.70 18.29
N ASP A 570 17.63 -2.49 19.49
CA ASP A 570 17.20 -3.26 20.66
C ASP A 570 16.49 -2.47 21.78
N GLU A 571 16.50 -1.13 21.80
CA GLU A 571 16.00 -0.41 22.99
C GLU A 571 14.60 0.21 22.86
N ASN A 572 14.07 0.49 21.66
CA ASN A 572 12.68 0.96 21.48
C ASN A 572 12.06 0.48 20.15
N ALA A 573 11.32 -0.62 20.18
CA ALA A 573 10.73 -1.27 19.00
C ALA A 573 9.62 -0.44 18.30
N GLU A 574 9.10 0.60 18.94
CA GLU A 574 8.10 1.52 18.39
C GLU A 574 8.51 2.99 18.63
N MET A 575 9.62 3.43 18.04
CA MET A 575 9.91 4.88 17.95
C MET A 575 9.25 5.47 16.71
N THR A 576 8.39 6.46 16.91
CA THR A 576 7.83 7.28 15.83
C THR A 576 8.97 8.00 15.12
N ASN A 577 9.24 7.64 13.87
CA ASN A 577 10.29 8.30 13.08
C ASN A 577 9.85 9.72 12.71
N GLU A 578 10.59 10.76 13.09
CA GLU A 578 10.28 12.15 12.73
C GLU A 578 10.21 12.36 11.21
N LYS A 579 11.14 11.74 10.47
CA LYS A 579 11.12 11.73 8.99
C LYS A 579 9.86 11.12 8.40
N ALA A 580 9.30 10.11 9.07
CA ALA A 580 8.06 9.48 8.63
C ALA A 580 6.87 10.44 8.77
N LEU A 581 6.82 11.18 9.87
CA LEU A 581 5.79 12.20 10.08
C LEU A 581 5.88 13.31 9.03
N GLU A 582 7.10 13.74 8.67
CA GLU A 582 7.31 14.70 7.59
C GLU A 582 6.83 14.15 6.23
N ASP A 583 7.22 12.92 5.89
CA ASP A 583 6.80 12.27 4.64
C ASP A 583 5.26 12.15 4.56
N ILE A 584 4.58 11.85 5.68
CA ILE A 584 3.13 11.82 5.77
C ILE A 584 2.49 13.20 5.58
N GLN A 585 3.05 14.24 6.21
CA GLN A 585 2.58 15.62 6.01
C GLN A 585 2.75 16.06 4.55
N ASN A 586 3.83 15.62 3.90
CA ASN A 586 4.07 15.86 2.48
C ASN A 586 3.00 15.18 1.60
N ILE A 587 2.61 13.94 1.92
CA ILE A 587 1.51 13.24 1.24
C ILE A 587 0.19 13.99 1.43
N GLU A 588 -0.13 14.38 2.68
CA GLU A 588 -1.36 15.13 2.99
C GLU A 588 -1.40 16.46 2.22
N SER A 589 -0.28 17.18 2.16
CA SER A 589 -0.14 18.43 1.40
C SER A 589 -0.39 18.22 -0.09
N ARG A 590 0.19 17.18 -0.69
CA ARG A 590 -0.02 16.85 -2.12
C ARG A 590 -1.47 16.51 -2.41
N LEU A 591 -2.09 15.74 -1.53
CA LEU A 591 -3.51 15.43 -1.60
C LEU A 591 -4.36 16.70 -1.52
N GLN A 592 -4.00 17.67 -0.68
CA GLN A 592 -4.70 18.98 -0.61
C GLN A 592 -4.45 19.89 -1.82
N GLY A 593 -3.57 19.51 -2.76
CA GLY A 593 -3.26 20.30 -3.94
C GLY A 593 -2.09 21.26 -3.78
N ILE A 594 -1.33 21.14 -2.68
CA ILE A 594 -0.10 21.90 -2.44
C ILE A 594 1.03 21.16 -3.16
N VAL A 595 1.44 21.69 -4.31
CA VAL A 595 2.54 21.14 -5.10
C VAL A 595 3.83 21.89 -4.75
N ARG A 596 4.85 21.15 -4.32
CA ARG A 596 6.18 21.70 -4.09
C ARG A 596 6.93 21.76 -5.42
N THR A 597 6.94 22.92 -6.07
CA THR A 597 7.83 23.16 -7.22
C THR A 597 9.19 23.64 -6.72
N ARG A 598 10.28 23.18 -7.36
CA ARG A 598 11.71 23.31 -7.02
C ARG A 598 12.19 24.61 -6.33
N ASN A 599 11.54 25.76 -6.52
CA ASN A 599 12.00 27.06 -6.01
C ASN A 599 10.96 27.86 -5.18
N ARG A 600 9.71 27.39 -5.04
CA ARG A 600 8.70 28.00 -4.16
C ARG A 600 7.73 26.91 -3.71
N ALA A 601 7.61 26.68 -2.41
CA ALA A 601 6.41 26.06 -1.88
C ALA A 601 5.26 27.01 -2.22
N GLN A 602 4.42 26.66 -3.19
CA GLN A 602 3.15 27.36 -3.35
C GLN A 602 2.36 27.07 -2.09
N SER A 603 2.21 28.06 -1.22
CA SER A 603 1.40 27.95 0.00
C SER A 603 -0.09 27.81 -0.32
N ILE A 604 -0.48 28.13 -1.56
CA ILE A 604 -1.87 28.13 -2.02
C ILE A 604 -2.19 26.79 -2.70
N PRO A 605 -3.23 26.08 -2.26
CA PRO A 605 -3.66 24.84 -2.91
C PRO A 605 -4.17 25.11 -4.33
N LEU A 606 -3.70 24.32 -5.30
CA LEU A 606 -4.16 24.40 -6.68
C LEU A 606 -5.53 23.71 -6.85
N SER A 607 -6.31 24.13 -7.86
CA SER A 607 -7.48 23.37 -8.31
C SER A 607 -7.07 21.96 -8.77
N VAL A 608 -8.05 21.07 -8.97
CA VAL A 608 -7.78 19.72 -9.46
C VAL A 608 -7.11 19.78 -10.83
N GLU A 609 -7.67 20.55 -11.75
CA GLU A 609 -7.17 20.77 -13.11
C GLU A 609 -5.82 21.47 -13.10
N GLY A 610 -5.65 22.45 -12.20
CA GLY A 610 -4.39 23.17 -12.00
C GLY A 610 -3.26 22.25 -11.54
N GLN A 611 -3.52 21.39 -10.55
CA GLN A 611 -2.55 20.39 -10.09
C GLN A 611 -2.20 19.42 -11.22
N VAL A 612 -3.20 18.83 -11.89
CA VAL A 612 -2.98 17.87 -12.99
C VAL A 612 -2.16 18.52 -14.12
N ARG A 613 -2.49 19.76 -14.50
CA ARG A 613 -1.74 20.50 -15.52
C ARG A 613 -0.27 20.68 -15.12
N THR A 614 -0.01 21.10 -13.89
CA THR A 614 1.36 21.29 -13.38
C THR A 614 2.14 19.99 -13.39
N LEU A 615 1.54 18.89 -12.92
CA LEU A 615 2.19 17.59 -12.87
C LEU A 615 2.51 17.04 -14.27
N ILE A 616 1.58 17.16 -15.22
CA ILE A 616 1.81 16.76 -16.61
C ILE A 616 2.97 17.59 -17.20
N ALA A 617 2.95 18.90 -16.99
CA ALA A 617 4.00 19.79 -17.49
C ALA A 617 5.38 19.44 -16.91
N GLU A 618 5.47 19.17 -15.60
CA GLU A 618 6.72 18.75 -14.94
C GLU A 618 7.20 17.36 -15.40
N ALA A 619 6.28 16.41 -15.64
CA ALA A 619 6.61 15.07 -16.10
C ALA A 619 7.14 15.04 -17.55
N THR A 620 6.63 15.91 -18.41
CA THR A 620 7.07 16.06 -19.81
C THR A 620 8.19 17.09 -20.00
N ASN A 621 8.63 17.75 -18.93
CA ASN A 621 9.63 18.81 -19.01
C ASN A 621 10.99 18.23 -19.44
N ILE A 622 11.52 18.73 -20.57
CA ILE A 622 12.80 18.29 -21.15
C ILE A 622 13.95 18.50 -20.16
N ASP A 623 13.97 19.59 -19.41
CA ASP A 623 15.02 19.88 -18.44
C ASP A 623 14.99 18.91 -17.27
N ASN A 624 13.80 18.46 -16.85
CA ASN A 624 13.68 17.41 -15.83
C ASN A 624 14.09 16.05 -16.40
N LEU A 625 13.61 15.70 -17.60
CA LEU A 625 13.89 14.42 -18.26
C LEU A 625 15.38 14.22 -18.56
N CYS A 626 16.09 15.24 -19.08
CA CYS A 626 17.52 15.13 -19.36
C CYS A 626 18.40 15.09 -18.11
N GLN A 627 17.86 15.49 -16.95
CA GLN A 627 18.51 15.35 -15.65
C GLN A 627 18.29 13.97 -15.02
N MET A 628 17.47 13.08 -15.59
CA MET A 628 17.26 11.74 -15.05
C MET A 628 18.47 10.82 -15.30
N TYR A 629 18.63 9.82 -14.45
CA TYR A 629 19.66 8.80 -14.63
C TYR A 629 19.43 8.02 -15.94
N ILE A 630 20.51 7.71 -16.68
CA ILE A 630 20.39 7.00 -17.97
C ILE A 630 19.72 5.63 -17.83
N GLY A 631 19.93 4.96 -16.69
CA GLY A 631 19.30 3.67 -16.36
C GLY A 631 17.81 3.78 -16.02
N TRP A 632 17.29 4.97 -15.73
CA TRP A 632 15.84 5.22 -15.71
C TRP A 632 15.25 5.13 -17.13
N GLY A 633 16.03 5.57 -18.12
CA GLY A 633 15.70 5.53 -19.54
C GLY A 633 14.72 6.62 -19.97
N PRO A 634 15.02 7.92 -19.77
CA PRO A 634 14.09 9.01 -20.11
C PRO A 634 13.86 9.21 -21.61
N TYR A 635 14.77 8.67 -22.43
CA TYR A 635 14.70 8.63 -23.89
C TYR A 635 13.95 7.40 -24.41
N LEU A 636 13.48 6.52 -23.52
CA LEU A 636 12.51 5.46 -23.81
C LEU A 636 11.16 5.95 -23.36
#